data_AF-A0A251XV58-F1
#
_entry.id   AF-A0A251XV58-F1
#
_cell.length_a   1.000
_cell.length_b   1.000
_cell.length_c   1.000
_cell.angle_alpha   90.00
_cell.angle_beta   90.00
_cell.angle_gamma   90.00
#
_symmetry.space_group_name_H-M   'P 1'
#
loop_
_entity.id
_entity.type
_entity.pdbx_description
1 polymer ?
#
loop_
_entity_poly.entity_id
_entity_poly.type
_entity_poly.pdbx_seq_one_letter_code
_entity_poly.pdbx_strand_id
1 'polypeptide(L)'
;MTTITGSSPLVGTRRLNAEVVLRRAWWAEAVTASDLIGSTGLTRSTVISLCDELIERGWLTVLPDARATGEQRAGRPARRYALASSAAHVMGVDAGRHQVTCIIADLRGRPVARLVRRVDPDGSAEARRADVSRIVDEVLAQASMGDADVLAVTIGVPAPADARAGRRARRTGTSGSA
;
A
#
# COMPACT_ATOMS: atom_id res chain seq x y z
N MET A 1 22.51 -23.65 -6.05
CA MET A 1 21.72 -23.95 -4.84
C MET A 1 22.51 -23.45 -3.64
N THR A 2 22.34 -22.18 -3.29
CA THR A 2 23.04 -21.59 -2.13
C THR A 2 22.05 -20.69 -1.41
N THR A 3 21.36 -21.28 -0.44
CA THR A 3 20.46 -20.58 0.47
C THR A 3 21.31 -20.10 1.65
N ILE A 4 21.53 -18.79 1.76
CA ILE A 4 22.12 -18.18 2.97
C ILE A 4 20.94 -17.71 3.83
N THR A 5 20.47 -18.56 4.74
CA THR A 5 19.56 -18.15 5.80
C THR A 5 20.38 -17.77 7.02
N GLY A 6 20.68 -16.48 7.15
CA GLY A 6 21.29 -15.89 8.32
C GLY A 6 20.51 -14.64 8.73
N SER A 7 19.27 -14.78 9.18
CA SER A 7 18.53 -13.66 9.75
C SER A 7 19.06 -13.37 11.16
N SER A 8 20.07 -12.50 11.25
CA SER A 8 20.53 -11.95 12.52
C SER A 8 19.37 -11.20 13.21
N PRO A 9 19.19 -11.34 14.54
CA PRO A 9 18.12 -10.66 15.29
C PRO A 9 18.14 -9.12 15.13
N LEU A 10 19.30 -8.56 14.80
CA LEU A 10 19.46 -7.13 14.49
C LEU A 10 18.87 -6.75 13.13
N VAL A 11 18.95 -7.64 12.12
CA VAL A 11 18.36 -7.44 10.79
C VAL A 11 16.84 -7.48 10.87
N GLY A 12 16.28 -8.38 11.70
CA GLY A 12 14.84 -8.42 11.98
C GLY A 12 14.33 -7.13 12.63
N THR A 13 15.04 -6.65 13.66
CA THR A 13 14.71 -5.40 14.36
C THR A 13 14.79 -4.20 13.42
N ARG A 14 15.80 -4.15 12.54
CA ARG A 14 15.98 -3.05 11.60
C ARG A 14 14.84 -2.96 10.59
N ARG A 15 14.41 -4.10 10.03
CA ARG A 15 13.27 -4.19 9.11
C ARG A 15 11.98 -3.73 9.78
N LEU A 16 11.72 -4.15 11.01
CA LEU A 16 10.54 -3.73 11.78
C LEU A 16 10.55 -2.22 12.04
N ASN A 17 11.70 -1.66 12.41
CA ASN A 17 11.80 -0.21 12.63
C ASN A 17 11.58 0.58 11.32
N ALA A 18 12.09 0.10 10.19
CA ALA A 18 11.83 0.70 8.88
C ALA A 18 10.34 0.67 8.50
N GLU A 19 9.65 -0.44 8.78
CA GLU A 19 8.21 -0.57 8.58
C GLU A 19 7.43 0.47 9.38
N VAL A 20 7.76 0.67 10.66
CA VAL A 20 7.08 1.66 11.51
C VAL A 20 7.28 3.09 10.97
N VAL A 21 8.51 3.44 10.55
CA VAL A 21 8.80 4.75 9.94
C VAL A 21 8.03 4.93 8.63
N LEU A 22 8.08 3.95 7.74
CA LEU A 22 7.41 4.00 6.44
C LEU A 22 5.89 4.07 6.61
N ARG A 23 5.32 3.29 7.53
CA ARG A 23 3.89 3.33 7.88
C ARG A 23 3.47 4.71 8.35
N ARG A 24 4.29 5.40 9.13
CA ARG A 24 3.99 6.78 9.55
C ARG A 24 4.01 7.75 8.38
N ALA A 25 5.00 7.63 7.48
CA ALA A 25 5.08 8.45 6.28
C ALA A 25 3.94 8.16 5.28
N TRP A 26 3.42 6.94 5.26
CA TRP A 26 2.36 6.50 4.36
C TRP A 26 1.04 7.27 4.53
N TRP A 27 0.71 7.65 5.77
CA TRP A 27 -0.56 8.30 6.11
C TRP A 27 -0.48 9.83 6.24
N ALA A 28 0.71 10.41 6.11
CA ALA A 28 0.92 11.85 6.21
C ALA A 28 1.44 12.42 4.89
N GLU A 29 1.10 13.66 4.53
CA GLU A 29 1.70 14.31 3.36
C GLU A 29 3.20 14.52 3.53
N ALA A 30 3.60 14.92 4.75
CA ALA A 30 4.99 15.08 5.16
C ALA A 30 5.15 14.73 6.64
N VAL A 31 6.33 14.26 7.02
CA VAL A 31 6.72 13.98 8.41
C VAL A 31 8.08 14.61 8.71
N THR A 32 8.28 15.14 9.91
CA THR A 32 9.59 15.57 10.37
C THR A 32 10.28 14.44 11.13
N ALA A 33 11.61 14.54 11.30
CA ALA A 33 12.34 13.63 12.19
C ALA A 33 11.77 13.63 13.62
N SER A 34 11.30 14.79 14.12
CA SER A 34 10.68 14.90 15.44
C SER A 34 9.34 14.16 15.52
N ASP A 35 8.51 14.23 14.48
CA ASP A 35 7.24 13.49 14.41
C ASP A 35 7.49 11.97 14.43
N LEU A 36 8.51 11.53 13.71
CA LEU A 36 8.91 10.13 13.67
C LEU A 36 9.44 9.67 15.04
N ILE A 37 10.31 10.43 15.70
CA ILE A 37 10.79 10.10 17.05
C ILE A 37 9.60 9.97 18.01
N GLY A 38 8.70 10.96 18.05
CA GLY A 38 7.56 10.98 18.96
C GLY A 38 6.55 9.86 18.72
N SER A 39 6.32 9.48 17.45
CA SER A 39 5.34 8.44 17.10
C SER A 39 5.90 7.02 17.11
N THR A 40 7.21 6.84 16.97
CA THR A 40 7.85 5.51 16.90
C THR A 40 8.57 5.10 18.18
N GLY A 41 8.91 6.05 19.06
CA GLY A 41 9.72 5.79 20.26
C GLY A 41 11.19 5.46 19.95
N LEU A 42 11.61 5.55 18.69
CA LEU A 42 12.98 5.29 18.27
C LEU A 42 13.89 6.47 18.60
N THR A 43 15.17 6.18 18.83
CA THR A 43 16.17 7.23 19.04
C THR A 43 16.36 8.09 17.79
N ARG A 44 16.81 9.33 17.98
CA ARG A 44 17.07 10.26 16.87
C ARG A 44 18.04 9.71 15.82
N SER A 45 19.13 9.07 16.26
CA SER A 45 20.11 8.48 15.33
C SER A 45 19.50 7.34 14.52
N THR A 46 18.68 6.49 15.14
CA THR A 46 17.97 5.41 14.47
C THR A 46 17.00 5.94 13.42
N VAL A 47 16.18 6.94 13.75
CA VAL A 47 15.22 7.56 12.81
C VAL A 47 15.93 8.18 11.62
N ILE A 48 16.97 8.99 11.85
CA ILE A 48 17.71 9.64 10.74
C ILE A 48 18.31 8.58 9.82
N SER A 49 18.99 7.58 10.39
CA SER A 49 19.56 6.48 9.60
C SER A 49 18.51 5.69 8.82
N LEU A 50 17.31 5.46 9.37
CA LEU A 50 16.22 4.79 8.64
C LEU A 50 15.68 5.64 7.50
N CYS A 51 15.51 6.94 7.74
CA CYS A 51 15.05 7.85 6.70
C CYS A 51 16.06 7.91 5.55
N ASP A 52 17.36 8.05 5.85
CA ASP A 52 18.39 8.09 4.82
C ASP A 52 18.44 6.76 4.03
N GLU A 53 18.32 5.61 4.70
CA GLU A 53 18.22 4.29 4.04
C GLU A 53 16.97 4.17 3.15
N LEU A 54 15.82 4.66 3.60
CA LEU A 54 14.58 4.65 2.81
C LEU A 54 14.64 5.63 1.63
N ILE A 55 15.40 6.73 1.75
CA ILE A 55 15.67 7.66 0.65
C ILE A 55 16.58 7.00 -0.39
N GLU A 56 17.66 6.34 0.04
CA GLU A 56 18.56 5.61 -0.85
C GLU A 56 17.84 4.52 -1.64
N ARG A 57 16.84 3.88 -1.01
CA ARG A 57 15.97 2.89 -1.65
C ARG A 57 14.81 3.49 -2.46
N GLY A 58 14.65 4.81 -2.47
CA GLY A 58 13.63 5.53 -3.24
C GLY A 58 12.22 5.56 -2.61
N TRP A 59 12.02 5.07 -1.38
CA TRP A 59 10.71 5.06 -0.71
C TRP A 59 10.34 6.40 -0.08
N LEU A 60 11.34 7.16 0.34
CA LEU A 60 11.17 8.51 0.89
C LEU A 60 11.91 9.54 0.04
N THR A 61 11.42 10.77 0.06
CA THR A 61 12.11 11.94 -0.49
C THR A 61 12.21 13.03 0.57
N VAL A 62 13.24 13.87 0.47
CA VAL A 62 13.41 15.05 1.33
C VAL A 62 12.62 16.19 0.70
N LEU A 63 11.73 16.78 1.49
CA LEU A 63 11.02 17.99 1.08
C LEU A 63 11.82 19.25 1.43
N PRO A 64 11.70 20.32 0.65
CA PRO A 64 12.23 21.63 1.00
C PRO A 64 11.70 22.11 2.37
N ASP A 65 12.52 22.90 3.05
CA ASP A 65 12.16 23.51 4.33
C ASP A 65 10.88 24.35 4.20
N ALA A 66 9.95 24.16 5.14
CA ALA A 66 8.69 24.94 5.20
C ALA A 66 8.90 26.46 5.37
N ARG A 67 10.14 26.93 5.54
CA ARG A 67 10.45 28.37 5.56
C ARG A 67 10.30 29.05 4.20
N ALA A 68 10.23 28.29 3.11
CA ALA A 68 9.82 28.82 1.82
C ALA A 68 8.35 29.28 1.79
N THR A 69 7.53 28.97 2.80
CA THR A 69 6.10 29.33 2.88
C THR A 69 5.73 30.27 4.03
N GLY A 70 6.69 30.98 4.65
CA GLY A 70 6.42 32.20 5.41
C GLY A 70 6.20 32.11 6.92
N GLU A 71 6.29 30.94 7.56
CA GLU A 71 6.16 30.84 9.02
C GLU A 71 7.52 30.86 9.74
N GLN A 72 7.85 32.04 10.29
CA GLN A 72 9.03 32.30 11.12
C GLN A 72 8.91 31.59 12.48
N ARG A 73 9.35 30.32 12.57
CA ARG A 73 9.71 29.69 13.86
C ARG A 73 11.23 29.68 14.02
N ALA A 74 11.72 30.30 15.10
CA ALA A 74 13.12 30.31 15.49
C ALA A 74 13.63 28.88 15.76
N GLY A 75 14.77 28.51 15.17
CA GLY A 75 15.39 27.17 15.30
C GLY A 75 16.13 26.72 14.03
N ARG A 76 16.80 25.55 14.05
CA ARG A 76 17.25 24.90 12.80
C ARG A 76 16.02 24.29 12.12
N PRO A 77 15.78 24.52 10.81
CA PRO A 77 14.61 23.95 10.16
C PRO A 77 14.69 22.42 10.21
N ALA A 78 13.57 21.78 10.56
CA ALA A 78 13.52 20.33 10.70
C ALA A 78 13.44 19.70 9.30
N ARG A 79 14.35 18.76 8.99
CA ARG A 79 14.27 17.95 7.75
C ARG A 79 12.87 17.32 7.67
N ARG A 80 12.20 17.53 6.53
CA ARG A 80 10.89 16.98 6.21
C ARG A 80 11.06 15.86 5.20
N TYR A 81 10.30 14.79 5.40
CA TYR A 81 10.30 13.60 4.56
C TYR A 81 8.89 13.36 4.06
N ALA A 82 8.77 12.86 2.83
CA ALA A 82 7.50 12.40 2.28
C ALA A 82 7.68 11.03 1.65
N LEU A 83 6.61 10.22 1.66
CA LEU A 83 6.54 9.03 0.81
C LEU A 83 6.70 9.45 -0.64
N ALA A 84 7.67 8.86 -1.33
CA ALA A 84 7.78 8.98 -2.78
C ALA A 84 6.63 8.20 -3.40
N SER A 85 5.55 8.88 -3.80
CA SER A 85 4.33 8.21 -4.23
C SER A 85 4.53 7.35 -5.48
N SER A 86 5.50 7.72 -6.32
CA SER A 86 5.94 6.99 -7.51
C SER A 86 6.99 5.92 -7.24
N ALA A 87 7.34 5.61 -5.98
CA ALA A 87 8.33 4.59 -5.65
C ALA A 87 7.89 3.18 -6.11
N ALA A 88 6.59 2.98 -6.24
CA ALA A 88 5.99 1.77 -6.78
C ALA A 88 4.54 2.05 -7.20
N HIS A 89 3.95 1.14 -7.97
CA HIS A 89 2.53 1.18 -8.32
C HIS A 89 1.81 -0.05 -7.77
N VAL A 90 0.50 0.07 -7.58
CA VAL A 90 -0.38 -1.04 -7.23
C VAL A 90 -1.48 -1.17 -8.25
N MET A 91 -1.91 -2.41 -8.51
CA MET A 91 -2.97 -2.72 -9.45
C MET A 91 -4.17 -3.32 -8.73
N GLY A 92 -5.36 -2.80 -9.02
CA GLY A 92 -6.63 -3.35 -8.59
C GLY A 92 -7.45 -3.80 -9.79
N VAL A 93 -7.89 -5.06 -9.76
CA VAL A 93 -8.79 -5.66 -10.74
C VAL A 93 -10.11 -6.00 -10.05
N ASP A 94 -11.22 -5.46 -10.54
CA ASP A 94 -12.57 -5.91 -10.18
C ASP A 94 -13.12 -6.72 -11.36
N ALA A 95 -13.14 -8.04 -11.20
CA ALA A 95 -13.62 -8.99 -12.22
C ALA A 95 -15.12 -9.26 -12.04
N GLY A 96 -15.91 -8.21 -12.19
CA GLY A 96 -17.37 -8.27 -12.08
C GLY A 96 -18.04 -9.18 -13.11
N ARG A 97 -19.34 -9.45 -12.90
CA ARG A 97 -20.11 -10.33 -13.80
C ARG A 97 -20.21 -9.77 -15.23
N HIS A 98 -20.53 -8.49 -15.37
CA HIS A 98 -20.80 -7.86 -16.68
C HIS A 98 -19.66 -7.00 -17.21
N GLN A 99 -18.70 -6.66 -16.35
CA GLN A 99 -17.56 -5.83 -16.69
C GLN A 99 -16.37 -6.20 -15.82
N VAL A 100 -15.19 -5.99 -16.39
CA VAL A 100 -13.93 -6.03 -15.64
C VAL A 100 -13.37 -4.61 -15.62
N THR A 101 -13.00 -4.15 -14.43
CA THR A 101 -12.31 -2.87 -14.23
C THR A 101 -10.88 -3.15 -13.75
N CYS A 102 -9.89 -2.52 -14.35
CA CYS A 102 -8.51 -2.57 -13.90
C CYS A 102 -7.98 -1.14 -13.71
N ILE A 103 -7.30 -0.90 -12.60
CA ILE A 103 -6.72 0.40 -12.24
C ILE A 103 -5.29 0.20 -11.78
N ILE A 104 -4.36 0.97 -12.32
CA ILE A 104 -3.02 1.15 -11.77
C ILE A 104 -3.01 2.48 -11.00
N ALA A 105 -2.50 2.48 -9.78
CA ALA A 105 -2.39 3.67 -8.94
C ALA A 105 -1.01 3.77 -8.28
N ASP A 106 -0.61 5.00 -7.95
CA ASP A 106 0.57 5.27 -7.14
C ASP A 106 0.35 4.89 -5.67
N LEU A 107 1.38 4.99 -4.81
CA LEU A 107 1.25 4.61 -3.39
C LEU A 107 0.34 5.55 -2.57
N ARG A 108 -0.11 6.66 -3.14
CA ARG A 108 -1.13 7.55 -2.55
C ARG A 108 -2.53 7.23 -3.09
N GLY A 109 -2.68 6.17 -3.89
CA GLY A 109 -3.94 5.77 -4.48
C GLY A 109 -4.38 6.67 -5.64
N ARG A 110 -3.49 7.50 -6.19
CA ARG A 110 -3.83 8.34 -7.36
C ARG A 110 -3.78 7.47 -8.60
N PRO A 111 -4.86 7.39 -9.39
CA PRO A 111 -4.90 6.54 -10.57
C PRO A 111 -3.94 7.07 -11.64
N VAL A 112 -3.09 6.19 -12.16
CA VAL A 112 -2.19 6.43 -13.29
C VAL A 112 -2.87 6.02 -14.60
N ALA A 113 -3.48 4.83 -14.61
CA ALA A 113 -4.23 4.31 -15.73
C ALA A 113 -5.46 3.54 -15.24
N ARG A 114 -6.53 3.56 -16.03
CA ARG A 114 -7.78 2.87 -15.72
C ARG A 114 -8.42 2.34 -16.99
N LEU A 115 -8.79 1.07 -16.95
CA LEU A 115 -9.51 0.40 -18.02
C LEU A 115 -10.80 -0.22 -17.50
N VAL A 116 -11.86 -0.10 -18.29
CA VAL A 116 -13.13 -0.80 -18.07
C VAL A 116 -13.51 -1.48 -19.38
N ARG A 117 -13.88 -2.76 -19.32
CA ARG A 117 -14.39 -3.51 -20.46
C ARG A 117 -15.63 -4.29 -20.05
N ARG A 118 -16.62 -4.32 -20.94
CA ARG A 118 -17.73 -5.26 -20.83
C ARG A 118 -17.23 -6.66 -21.16
N VAL A 119 -17.78 -7.63 -20.47
CA VAL A 119 -17.46 -9.05 -20.67
C VAL A 119 -18.76 -9.86 -20.70
N ASP A 120 -18.72 -11.01 -21.35
CA ASP A 120 -19.85 -11.91 -21.37
C ASP A 120 -20.15 -12.42 -19.95
N PRO A 121 -21.36 -12.17 -19.39
CA PRO A 121 -21.72 -12.63 -18.07
C PRO A 121 -21.89 -14.16 -17.95
N ASP A 122 -22.07 -14.85 -19.07
CA ASP A 122 -22.30 -16.30 -19.13
C ASP A 122 -21.09 -17.04 -19.75
N GLY A 123 -20.00 -16.32 -19.99
CA GLY A 123 -18.73 -16.87 -20.45
C GLY A 123 -18.08 -17.83 -19.45
N SER A 124 -17.26 -18.75 -19.96
CA SER A 124 -16.54 -19.71 -19.12
C SER A 124 -15.51 -19.04 -18.20
N ALA A 125 -15.06 -19.77 -17.18
CA ALA A 125 -14.01 -19.30 -16.29
C ALA A 125 -12.69 -19.02 -17.04
N GLU A 126 -12.40 -19.80 -18.08
CA GLU A 126 -11.25 -19.64 -18.97
C GLU A 126 -11.36 -18.35 -19.78
N ALA A 127 -12.53 -18.09 -20.38
CA ALA A 127 -12.80 -16.85 -21.11
C ALA A 127 -12.67 -15.63 -20.19
N ARG A 128 -13.19 -15.73 -18.95
CA ARG A 128 -13.05 -14.66 -17.96
C ARG A 128 -11.60 -14.41 -17.56
N ARG A 129 -10.78 -15.46 -17.37
CA ARG A 129 -9.34 -15.30 -17.10
C ARG A 129 -8.63 -14.62 -18.27
N ALA A 130 -8.94 -15.02 -19.50
CA ALA A 130 -8.38 -14.38 -20.70
C ALA A 130 -8.76 -12.90 -20.81
N ASP A 131 -10.01 -12.54 -20.50
CA ASP A 131 -10.45 -11.14 -20.45
C ASP A 131 -9.67 -10.34 -19.42
N VAL A 132 -9.48 -10.88 -18.21
CA VAL A 132 -8.69 -10.22 -17.15
C VAL A 132 -7.25 -10.03 -17.59
N SER A 133 -6.58 -11.07 -18.09
CA SER A 133 -5.19 -10.98 -18.56
C SER A 133 -5.03 -9.91 -19.65
N ARG A 134 -5.90 -9.93 -20.66
CA ARG A 134 -5.87 -8.93 -21.74
C ARG A 134 -6.05 -7.50 -21.22
N ILE A 135 -6.95 -7.29 -20.26
CA ILE A 135 -7.19 -5.98 -19.65
C ILE A 135 -6.00 -5.51 -18.81
N VAL A 136 -5.32 -6.43 -18.13
CA VAL A 136 -4.07 -6.17 -17.40
C VAL A 136 -2.99 -5.70 -18.37
N ASP A 137 -2.78 -6.43 -19.46
CA ASP A 137 -1.79 -6.07 -20.49
C ASP A 137 -2.10 -4.70 -21.12
N GLU A 138 -3.38 -4.45 -21.46
CA GLU A 138 -3.82 -3.18 -22.03
C GLU A 138 -3.61 -2.00 -21.06
N VAL A 139 -3.87 -2.16 -19.76
CA VAL A 139 -3.70 -1.06 -18.80
C VAL A 139 -2.22 -0.77 -18.50
N LEU A 140 -1.37 -1.81 -18.49
CA LEU A 140 0.08 -1.67 -18.37
C LEU A 140 0.66 -0.91 -19.57
N ALA A 141 0.23 -1.28 -20.78
CA ALA A 141 0.61 -0.58 -22.00
C ALA A 141 0.16 0.89 -21.99
N GLN A 142 -1.08 1.19 -21.54
CA GLN A 142 -1.57 2.57 -21.39
C GLN A 142 -0.76 3.38 -20.38
N ALA A 143 -0.31 2.75 -19.29
CA ALA A 143 0.54 3.38 -18.29
C ALA A 143 2.01 3.49 -18.72
N SER A 144 2.39 2.89 -19.86
CA SER A 144 3.79 2.72 -20.28
C SER A 144 4.66 2.02 -19.22
N MET A 145 4.08 1.01 -18.56
CA MET A 145 4.68 0.25 -17.47
C MET A 145 4.82 -1.23 -17.83
N GLY A 146 5.79 -1.91 -17.22
CA GLY A 146 5.90 -3.36 -17.22
C GLY A 146 5.52 -3.97 -15.86
N ASP A 147 5.49 -5.31 -15.79
CA ASP A 147 5.13 -6.05 -14.57
C ASP A 147 5.99 -5.67 -13.36
N ALA A 148 7.27 -5.37 -13.59
CA ALA A 148 8.22 -5.00 -12.54
C ALA A 148 7.92 -3.64 -11.87
N ASP A 149 7.11 -2.79 -12.50
CA ASP A 149 6.70 -1.49 -11.95
C ASP A 149 5.53 -1.60 -10.98
N VAL A 150 4.84 -2.75 -10.98
CA VAL A 150 3.67 -3.04 -10.13
C VAL A 150 4.09 -3.90 -8.94
N LEU A 151 4.08 -3.31 -7.76
CA LEU A 151 4.46 -3.96 -6.51
C LEU A 151 3.47 -5.04 -6.07
N ALA A 152 2.19 -4.83 -6.33
CA ALA A 152 1.13 -5.74 -5.93
C ALA A 152 -0.07 -5.64 -6.86
N VAL A 153 -0.68 -6.79 -7.11
CA VAL A 153 -1.96 -6.92 -7.81
C VAL A 153 -3.00 -7.48 -6.85
N THR A 154 -4.18 -6.87 -6.83
CA THR A 154 -5.34 -7.34 -6.09
C THR A 154 -6.46 -7.64 -7.06
N ILE A 155 -7.15 -8.77 -6.89
CA ILE A 155 -8.26 -9.18 -7.75
C ILE A 155 -9.49 -9.44 -6.88
N GLY A 156 -10.54 -8.66 -7.10
CA GLY A 156 -11.88 -8.91 -6.57
C GLY A 156 -12.69 -9.73 -7.57
N VAL A 157 -13.33 -10.79 -7.10
CA VAL A 157 -14.25 -11.62 -7.89
C VAL A 157 -15.58 -11.76 -7.15
N PRO A 158 -16.73 -11.63 -7.82
CA PRO A 158 -18.02 -11.93 -7.23
C PRO A 158 -18.07 -13.37 -6.74
N ALA A 159 -18.29 -13.56 -5.45
CA ALA A 159 -18.57 -14.85 -4.86
C ALA A 159 -20.01 -14.85 -4.30
N PRO A 160 -20.77 -15.94 -4.42
CA PRO A 160 -22.04 -16.07 -3.72
C PRO A 160 -21.82 -15.84 -2.23
N ALA A 161 -22.49 -14.84 -1.65
CA ALA A 161 -22.49 -14.65 -0.21
C ALA A 161 -23.45 -15.68 0.40
N ASP A 162 -22.92 -16.65 1.16
CA ASP A 162 -23.75 -17.57 1.92
C ASP A 162 -24.56 -16.81 2.97
N ALA A 163 -25.83 -16.50 2.65
CA ALA A 163 -26.77 -15.84 3.55
C ALA A 163 -27.03 -16.61 4.87
N ARG A 164 -26.52 -17.85 5.00
CA ARG A 164 -26.63 -18.69 6.21
C ARG A 164 -25.52 -18.43 7.24
N ALA A 165 -24.42 -17.76 6.89
CA ALA A 165 -23.34 -17.47 7.83
C ALA A 165 -23.70 -16.39 8.87
N GLY A 166 -24.82 -15.67 8.69
CA GLY A 166 -25.27 -14.57 9.57
C GLY A 166 -26.19 -14.94 10.73
N ARG A 167 -26.60 -16.21 10.90
CA ARG A 167 -27.46 -16.64 12.03
C ARG A 167 -26.71 -17.56 13.00
N ARG A 168 -25.65 -17.06 13.63
CA ARG A 168 -25.27 -17.59 14.95
C ARG A 168 -26.26 -17.00 15.97
N ALA A 169 -27.23 -17.83 16.34
CA ALA A 169 -28.19 -17.55 17.39
C ALA A 169 -27.45 -17.09 18.65
N ARG A 170 -27.74 -15.85 19.05
CA ARG A 170 -27.43 -15.33 20.38
C ARG A 170 -28.20 -16.20 21.38
N ARG A 171 -27.54 -17.21 21.97
CA ARG A 171 -28.05 -17.91 23.16
C ARG A 171 -28.07 -16.88 24.30
N THR A 172 -29.16 -16.14 24.44
CA THR A 172 -29.51 -15.54 25.72
C THR A 172 -29.90 -16.69 26.64
N GLY A 173 -28.96 -17.14 27.47
CA GLY A 173 -29.30 -17.95 28.62
C GLY A 173 -30.17 -17.11 29.54
N THR A 174 -31.45 -17.43 29.61
CA THR A 174 -32.32 -16.98 30.69
C THR A 174 -31.98 -17.78 31.92
N SER A 175 -31.29 -17.14 32.87
CA SER A 175 -31.39 -17.48 34.28
C SER A 175 -32.82 -17.18 34.74
N GLY A 176 -33.52 -18.19 35.24
CA GLY A 176 -34.86 -18.03 35.81
C GLY A 176 -35.16 -19.20 36.72
N SER A 177 -34.83 -19.02 38.00
CA SER A 177 -35.19 -19.88 39.13
C SER A 177 -36.69 -19.87 39.39
N ALA A 178 -37.24 -21.03 39.71
CA ALA A 178 -38.28 -21.22 40.71
C ALA A 178 -38.08 -22.62 41.32
#